data_AF-A0A2C5Z509-F1
#
_entry.id   AF-A0A2C5Z509-F1
#
_cell.length_a   1.000
_cell.length_b   1.000
_cell.length_c   1.000
_cell.angle_alpha   90.00
_cell.angle_beta   90.00
_cell.angle_gamma   90.00
#
_symmetry.space_group_name_H-M   'P 1'
#
loop_
_entity.id
_entity.type
_entity.pdbx_description
1 polymer ?
#
loop_
_entity_poly.entity_id
_entity_poly.type
_entity_poly.pdbx_seq_one_letter_code
_entity_poly.pdbx_strand_id
1 'polypeptide(L)'
;MDAAKAVKALAALQRKLAEHELSIIKLSEPITSAATPETRQQRNSDASSSASLDGPTPASLESDLAHYKELFAKLRFSYVEQVTKEKFIRAIVGDPPLIVSVQENLELERENRAAKAHLKALKTKVADLVAALETKARDLSQRYEQLRADTDRLAELPTKVSDLETEVQDLRATAQDDSDATEPSLRLPLGKTLALVADRRAEQQELERELDALRAKASRKTKEADRLRAELQPLEARLQSSTAAAREAQRRKEAALGGVADELERRARWWRACESILMQALKVETDGDEVGGTEGRRWATMESRGGRNGLIESSTSNKKRDREEELPSSNINKRIMLS
;
A
#
# COMPACT_ATOMS: atom_id res chain seq x y z
N MET A 1 30.86 1.58 9.78
CA MET A 1 30.56 1.93 11.18
C MET A 1 30.39 0.61 11.90
N ASP A 2 31.36 0.20 12.70
CA ASP A 2 31.47 -1.21 13.09
C ASP A 2 30.42 -1.53 14.16
N ALA A 3 29.52 -2.49 13.90
CA ALA A 3 28.48 -2.89 14.85
C ALA A 3 29.07 -3.28 16.23
N ALA A 4 30.26 -3.91 16.23
CA ALA A 4 31.02 -4.22 17.43
C ALA A 4 31.36 -2.99 18.31
N LYS A 5 31.55 -1.80 17.72
CA LYS A 5 31.75 -0.55 18.48
C LYS A 5 30.44 -0.06 19.12
N ALA A 6 29.30 -0.20 18.44
CA ALA A 6 27.99 0.15 18.99
C ALA A 6 27.61 -0.77 20.16
N VAL A 7 27.78 -2.09 20.01
CA VAL A 7 27.54 -3.08 21.09
C VAL A 7 28.45 -2.83 22.30
N LYS A 8 29.74 -2.53 22.07
CA LYS A 8 30.68 -2.19 23.17
C LYS A 8 30.31 -0.88 23.87
N ALA A 9 29.80 0.11 23.14
CA ALA A 9 29.32 1.37 23.70
C ALA A 9 28.05 1.19 24.55
N LEU A 10 27.08 0.37 24.09
CA LEU A 10 25.91 -0.01 24.88
C LEU A 10 26.29 -0.69 26.19
N ALA A 11 27.15 -1.71 26.14
CA ALA A 11 27.57 -2.43 27.34
C ALA A 11 28.25 -1.50 28.36
N ALA A 12 29.05 -0.52 27.89
CA ALA A 12 29.65 0.49 28.74
C ALA A 12 28.63 1.49 29.32
N LEU A 13 27.61 1.89 28.55
CA LEU A 13 26.52 2.76 29.00
C LEU A 13 25.62 2.05 30.03
N GLN A 14 25.15 0.84 29.72
CA GLN A 14 24.34 0.02 30.61
C GLN A 14 25.04 -0.23 31.95
N ARG A 15 26.35 -0.52 31.92
CA ARG A 15 27.16 -0.65 33.13
C ARG A 15 27.16 0.64 33.97
N LYS A 16 27.38 1.81 33.34
CA LYS A 16 27.36 3.10 34.05
C LYS A 16 25.97 3.47 34.59
N LEU A 17 24.90 3.09 33.89
CA LEU A 17 23.52 3.27 34.34
C LEU A 17 23.21 2.38 35.55
N ALA A 18 23.67 1.12 35.55
CA ALA A 18 23.53 0.22 36.69
C ALA A 18 24.40 0.65 37.90
N GLU A 19 25.58 1.20 37.66
CA GLU A 19 26.44 1.80 38.71
C GLU A 19 25.81 3.07 39.32
N HIS A 20 24.90 3.75 38.61
CA HIS A 20 24.29 5.02 39.01
C HIS A 20 22.77 5.08 38.75
N GLU A 21 22.00 4.20 39.41
CA GLU A 21 20.54 4.29 39.39
C GLU A 21 20.03 5.58 40.06
N LEU A 22 19.62 6.55 39.23
CA LEU A 22 19.10 7.85 39.66
C LEU A 22 17.67 7.73 40.22
N SER A 23 17.56 7.31 41.47
CA SER A 23 16.32 7.39 42.26
C SER A 23 16.42 8.52 43.29
N ILE A 24 15.38 9.37 43.38
CA ILE A 24 15.27 10.44 44.39
C ILE A 24 15.48 9.88 45.80
N ILE A 25 14.95 8.69 46.07
CA ILE A 25 15.07 8.01 47.37
C ILE A 25 16.53 7.65 47.66
N LYS A 26 17.22 6.99 46.71
CA LYS A 26 18.66 6.63 46.84
C LYS A 26 19.58 7.86 46.94
N LEU A 27 19.24 8.95 46.25
CA LEU A 27 19.99 10.22 46.33
C LEU A 27 19.75 10.96 47.66
N SER A 28 18.61 10.74 48.32
CA SER A 28 18.28 11.32 49.63
C SER A 28 18.86 10.55 50.83
N GLU A 29 19.19 9.27 50.65
CA GLU A 29 19.77 8.40 51.68
C GLU A 29 21.06 8.96 52.33
N PRO A 30 22.08 9.43 51.59
CA PRO A 30 23.26 10.05 52.20
C PRO A 30 22.97 11.39 52.89
N ILE A 31 21.99 12.17 52.41
CA ILE A 31 21.57 13.42 53.07
C ILE A 31 20.91 13.10 54.42
N THR A 32 20.09 12.04 54.45
CA THR A 32 19.38 11.58 55.65
C THR A 32 20.33 10.90 56.64
N SER A 33 21.37 10.23 56.16
CA SER A 33 22.40 9.56 56.98
C SER A 33 23.46 10.51 57.52
N ALA A 34 23.70 11.64 56.84
CA ALA A 34 24.57 12.73 57.32
C ALA A 34 23.91 13.57 58.43
N ALA A 35 22.60 13.45 58.65
CA ALA A 35 21.95 13.95 59.85
C ALA A 35 22.34 13.05 61.04
N THR A 36 23.20 13.58 61.91
CA THR A 36 23.89 12.83 62.98
C THR A 36 22.96 12.00 63.88
N PRO A 37 23.37 10.78 64.29
CA PRO A 37 22.51 9.86 65.04
C PRO A 37 22.24 10.28 66.50
N GLU A 38 22.97 11.25 67.07
CA GLU A 38 22.86 11.61 68.49
C GLU A 38 21.49 12.20 68.89
N THR A 39 20.73 12.78 67.95
CA THR A 39 19.36 13.26 68.21
C THR A 39 18.27 12.21 68.01
N ARG A 40 18.61 10.96 67.64
CA ARG A 40 17.62 9.87 67.45
C ARG A 40 17.40 8.98 68.68
N GLN A 41 18.07 9.23 69.80
CA GLN A 41 17.77 8.51 71.05
C GLN A 41 16.46 9.00 71.68
N GLN A 42 15.41 8.17 71.53
CA GLN A 42 14.31 8.01 72.48
C GLN A 42 13.61 9.29 72.97
N ARG A 43 12.82 9.90 72.08
CA ARG A 43 11.56 10.55 72.48
C ARG A 43 10.38 9.80 71.86
N ASN A 44 10.05 8.70 72.53
CA ASN A 44 8.90 7.82 72.25
C ASN A 44 7.57 8.50 72.61
N SER A 45 7.21 9.52 71.83
CA SER A 45 5.92 10.21 71.89
C SER A 45 5.47 10.63 70.49
N ASP A 46 5.60 9.72 69.52
CA ASP A 46 5.17 9.92 68.15
C ASP A 46 4.02 8.96 67.83
N ALA A 47 2.84 9.52 67.60
CA ALA A 47 1.61 8.79 67.32
C ALA A 47 1.34 8.63 65.81
N SER A 48 2.28 9.04 64.95
CA SER A 48 2.10 9.11 63.50
C SER A 48 2.85 8.02 62.71
N SER A 49 3.45 7.03 63.39
CA SER A 49 4.21 5.94 62.74
C SER A 49 3.35 4.88 62.03
N SER A 50 2.02 5.01 62.02
CA SER A 50 1.09 4.05 61.39
C SER A 50 0.91 4.22 59.87
N ALA A 51 1.50 5.26 59.25
CA ALA A 51 1.29 5.59 57.83
C ALA A 51 2.38 5.08 56.86
N SER A 52 3.46 4.46 57.35
CA SER A 52 4.64 4.13 56.52
C SER A 52 5.06 2.65 56.64
N LEU A 53 4.19 1.74 56.20
CA LEU A 53 4.56 0.36 55.84
C LEU A 53 4.94 0.21 54.36
N ASP A 54 4.66 1.23 53.54
CA ASP A 54 5.15 1.36 52.17
C ASP A 54 6.26 2.43 52.14
N GLY A 55 7.20 2.31 51.20
CA GLY A 55 8.36 3.20 51.12
C GLY A 55 7.97 4.66 50.83
N PRO A 56 8.82 5.65 51.13
CA PRO A 56 8.49 7.07 50.92
C PRO A 56 8.29 7.37 49.42
N THR A 57 7.04 7.38 48.98
CA THR A 57 6.65 7.80 47.64
C THR A 57 6.67 9.33 47.53
N PRO A 58 6.91 9.91 46.34
CA PRO A 58 6.98 11.37 46.18
C PRO A 58 5.71 12.09 46.67
N ALA A 59 4.53 11.52 46.44
CA ALA A 59 3.26 12.07 46.89
C ALA A 59 3.08 12.00 48.43
N SER A 60 3.61 10.96 49.09
CA SER A 60 3.64 10.89 50.56
C SER A 60 4.48 12.04 51.12
N LEU A 61 5.69 12.25 50.58
CA LEU A 61 6.60 13.29 51.06
C LEU A 61 6.00 14.71 50.97
N GLU A 62 5.20 15.01 49.95
CA GLU A 62 4.50 16.29 49.84
C GLU A 62 3.41 16.45 50.92
N SER A 63 2.64 15.40 51.18
CA SER A 63 1.64 15.35 52.25
C SER A 63 2.30 15.49 53.63
N ASP A 64 3.39 14.77 53.88
CA ASP A 64 4.15 14.82 55.13
C ASP A 64 4.73 16.22 55.36
N LEU A 65 5.31 16.84 54.33
CA LEU A 65 5.81 18.23 54.40
C LEU A 65 4.69 19.25 54.68
N ALA A 66 3.47 19.03 54.18
CA ALA A 66 2.32 19.87 54.51
C ALA A 66 1.90 19.68 55.98
N HIS A 67 1.77 18.43 56.42
CA HIS A 67 1.43 18.08 57.80
C HIS A 67 2.43 18.65 58.82
N TYR A 68 3.74 18.46 58.60
CA TYR A 68 4.77 19.00 59.48
C TYR A 68 4.79 20.53 59.52
N LYS A 69 4.54 21.22 58.40
CA LYS A 69 4.42 22.70 58.39
C LYS A 69 3.29 23.17 59.30
N GLU A 70 2.14 22.51 59.26
CA GLU A 70 1.00 22.84 60.11
C GLU A 70 1.28 22.51 61.59
N LEU A 71 1.83 21.33 61.86
CA LEU A 71 2.20 20.88 63.21
C LEU A 71 3.21 21.83 63.86
N PHE A 72 4.29 22.20 63.15
CA PHE A 72 5.29 23.13 63.66
C PHE A 72 4.75 24.56 63.80
N ALA A 73 3.81 25.00 62.96
CA ALA A 73 3.14 26.28 63.14
C ALA A 73 2.31 26.32 64.45
N LYS A 74 1.52 25.27 64.70
CA LYS A 74 0.74 25.11 65.95
C LYS A 74 1.64 25.02 67.19
N LEU A 75 2.70 24.20 67.12
CA LEU A 75 3.64 24.02 68.22
C LEU A 75 4.42 25.31 68.53
N ARG A 76 4.86 26.04 67.50
CA ARG A 76 5.52 27.35 67.65
C ARG A 76 4.60 28.38 68.30
N PHE A 77 3.33 28.44 67.90
CA PHE A 77 2.36 29.35 68.51
C PHE A 77 2.16 29.02 69.99
N SER A 78 1.84 27.76 70.30
CA SER A 78 1.63 27.28 71.67
C SER A 78 2.85 27.52 72.58
N TYR A 79 4.06 27.21 72.09
CA TYR A 79 5.30 27.43 72.85
C TYR A 79 5.55 28.92 73.15
N VAL A 80 5.40 29.80 72.15
CA VAL A 80 5.58 31.26 72.37
C VAL A 80 4.52 31.80 73.33
N GLU A 81 3.27 31.36 73.22
CA GLU A 81 2.20 31.75 74.13
C GLU A 81 2.47 31.27 75.56
N GLN A 82 2.89 30.01 75.74
CA GLN A 82 3.20 29.45 77.07
C GLN A 82 4.40 30.16 77.72
N VAL A 83 5.51 30.32 77.00
CA VAL A 83 6.72 30.97 77.52
C VAL A 83 6.48 32.45 77.83
N THR A 84 5.66 33.16 77.04
CA THR A 84 5.30 34.56 77.34
C THR A 84 4.38 34.66 78.55
N LYS A 85 3.38 33.78 78.70
CA LYS A 85 2.55 33.71 79.92
C LYS A 85 3.38 33.42 81.18
N GLU A 86 4.27 32.43 81.12
CA GLU A 86 5.15 32.09 82.26
C GLU A 86 6.08 33.25 82.61
N LYS A 87 6.75 33.83 81.61
CA LYS A 87 7.66 34.97 81.83
C LYS A 87 6.95 36.19 82.38
N PHE A 88 5.71 36.44 81.96
CA PHE A 88 4.86 37.53 82.48
C PHE A 88 4.47 37.30 83.94
N ILE A 89 3.98 36.11 84.29
CA ILE A 89 3.65 35.75 85.68
C ILE A 89 4.91 35.88 86.56
N ARG A 90 6.05 35.35 86.10
CA ARG A 90 7.32 35.42 86.83
C ARG A 90 7.85 36.85 87.00
N ALA A 91 7.58 37.75 86.06
CA ALA A 91 7.97 39.16 86.16
C ALA A 91 7.14 39.96 87.17
N ILE A 92 5.87 39.55 87.40
CA ILE A 92 4.95 40.19 88.35
C ILE A 92 5.05 39.59 89.75
N VAL A 93 5.25 38.27 89.85
CA VAL A 93 5.26 37.51 91.12
C VAL A 93 6.68 37.28 91.65
N GLY A 94 7.71 37.49 90.83
CA GLY A 94 9.11 37.39 91.25
C GLY A 94 9.55 38.55 92.14
N ASP A 95 10.36 38.23 93.15
CA ASP A 95 11.00 39.20 94.05
C ASP A 95 12.52 39.15 93.82
N PRO A 96 13.17 40.24 93.35
CA PRO A 96 12.60 41.54 93.00
C PRO A 96 11.82 41.54 91.67
N PRO A 97 10.85 42.46 91.48
CA PRO A 97 10.04 42.55 90.27
C PRO A 97 10.87 42.99 89.06
N LEU A 98 10.59 42.36 87.91
CA LEU A 98 11.37 42.54 86.67
C LEU A 98 10.88 43.77 85.89
N ILE A 99 11.45 44.93 86.19
CA ILE A 99 11.18 46.20 85.49
C ILE A 99 12.10 46.29 84.26
N VAL A 100 11.56 46.08 83.06
CA VAL A 100 12.31 46.23 81.81
C VAL A 100 12.59 47.70 81.55
N SER A 101 13.87 48.10 81.45
CA SER A 101 14.22 49.48 81.16
C SER A 101 13.97 49.87 79.69
N VAL A 102 13.84 51.18 79.42
CA VAL A 102 13.71 51.68 78.05
C VAL A 102 15.00 51.40 77.24
N GLN A 103 16.16 51.45 77.90
CA GLN A 103 17.46 51.13 77.33
C GLN A 103 17.54 49.66 76.88
N GLU A 104 17.16 48.70 77.73
CA GLU A 104 17.12 47.27 77.37
C GLU A 104 16.21 47.01 76.17
N ASN A 105 15.03 47.65 76.11
CA ASN A 105 14.15 47.54 74.95
C ASN A 105 14.80 48.07 73.67
N LEU A 106 15.49 49.22 73.72
CA LEU A 106 16.19 49.79 72.57
C LEU A 106 17.38 48.92 72.11
N GLU A 107 18.05 48.23 73.02
CA GLU A 107 19.12 47.28 72.71
C GLU A 107 18.56 46.00 72.08
N LEU A 108 17.56 45.38 72.70
CA LEU A 108 16.85 44.21 72.16
C LEU A 108 16.21 44.50 70.80
N GLU A 109 15.74 45.72 70.55
CA GLU A 109 15.27 46.14 69.23
C GLU A 109 16.39 46.22 68.18
N ARG A 110 17.58 46.70 68.54
CA ARG A 110 18.74 46.75 67.64
C ARG A 110 19.20 45.34 67.28
N GLU A 111 19.31 44.46 68.27
CA GLU A 111 19.64 43.04 68.08
C GLU A 111 18.58 42.33 67.22
N ASN A 112 17.30 42.51 67.51
CA ASN A 112 16.22 41.97 66.68
C ASN A 112 16.25 42.50 65.25
N ARG A 113 16.59 43.78 65.03
CA ARG A 113 16.77 44.35 63.69
C ARG A 113 17.94 43.70 62.95
N ALA A 114 19.08 43.52 63.60
CA ALA A 114 20.24 42.83 63.03
C ALA A 114 19.93 41.36 62.70
N ALA A 115 19.32 40.62 63.64
CA ALA A 115 18.91 39.23 63.45
C ALA A 115 17.86 39.07 62.34
N LYS A 116 16.88 39.97 62.24
CA LYS A 116 15.89 40.00 61.14
C LYS A 116 16.54 40.28 59.79
N ALA A 117 17.52 41.19 59.73
CA ALA A 117 18.26 41.47 58.50
C ALA A 117 19.09 40.25 58.05
N HIS A 118 19.80 39.60 58.97
CA HIS A 118 20.55 38.38 58.70
C HIS A 118 19.63 37.23 58.25
N LEU A 119 18.51 37.01 58.93
CA LEU A 119 17.50 36.01 58.54
C LEU A 119 16.92 36.30 57.16
N LYS A 120 16.67 37.57 56.80
CA LYS A 120 16.20 37.95 55.46
C LYS A 120 17.25 37.62 54.40
N ALA A 121 18.52 37.93 54.64
CA ALA A 121 19.62 37.61 53.72
C ALA A 121 19.86 36.10 53.56
N LEU A 122 19.67 35.30 54.62
CA LEU A 122 19.69 33.84 54.51
C LEU A 122 18.48 33.31 53.73
N LYS A 123 17.28 33.86 53.96
CA LYS A 123 16.08 33.46 53.21
C LYS A 123 16.19 33.72 51.71
N THR A 124 16.76 34.86 51.30
CA THR A 124 16.99 35.12 49.87
C THR A 124 18.01 34.11 49.31
N LYS A 125 19.17 33.91 49.97
CA LYS A 125 20.16 32.91 49.54
C LYS A 125 19.57 31.50 49.40
N VAL A 126 18.71 31.07 50.32
CA VAL A 126 18.03 29.77 50.23
C VAL A 126 17.04 29.73 49.06
N ALA A 127 16.27 30.79 48.83
CA ALA A 127 15.37 30.87 47.68
C ALA A 127 16.14 30.83 46.34
N ASP A 128 17.26 31.56 46.24
CA ASP A 128 18.14 31.58 45.07
C ASP A 128 18.74 30.19 44.80
N LEU A 129 19.18 29.49 45.86
CA LEU A 129 19.69 28.12 45.76
C LEU A 129 18.60 27.12 45.34
N VAL A 130 17.38 27.24 45.85
CA VAL A 130 16.24 26.39 45.44
C VAL A 130 15.92 26.62 43.96
N ALA A 131 15.82 27.87 43.50
CA ALA A 131 15.57 28.19 42.09
C ALA A 131 16.69 27.68 41.16
N ALA A 132 17.95 27.74 41.60
CA ALA A 132 19.09 27.17 40.89
C ALA A 132 19.07 25.63 40.86
N LEU A 133 18.63 24.97 41.93
CA LEU A 133 18.44 23.53 41.99
C LEU A 133 17.29 23.06 41.10
N GLU A 134 16.15 23.74 41.10
CA GLU A 134 15.03 23.46 40.20
C GLU A 134 15.43 23.54 38.73
N THR A 135 16.13 24.61 38.34
CA THR A 135 16.62 24.78 36.96
C THR A 135 17.54 23.62 36.57
N LYS A 136 18.51 23.27 37.43
CA LYS A 136 19.40 22.12 37.20
C LYS A 136 18.68 20.78 37.16
N ALA A 137 17.63 20.60 37.96
CA ALA A 137 16.83 19.37 37.97
C ALA A 137 16.04 19.20 36.67
N ARG A 138 15.45 20.29 36.13
CA ARG A 138 14.77 20.29 34.82
C ARG A 138 15.75 19.99 33.68
N ASP A 139 16.91 20.65 33.67
CA ASP A 139 17.98 20.40 32.69
C ASP A 139 18.47 18.94 32.74
N LEU A 140 18.64 18.38 33.93
CA LEU A 140 19.05 16.99 34.13
C LEU A 140 17.98 16.02 33.62
N SER A 141 16.69 16.27 33.91
CA SER A 141 15.57 15.47 33.41
C SER A 141 15.56 15.41 31.88
N GLN A 142 15.66 16.56 31.22
CA GLN A 142 15.68 16.63 29.75
C GLN A 142 16.89 15.88 29.15
N ARG A 143 18.08 16.04 29.73
CA ARG A 143 19.29 15.32 29.29
C ARG A 143 19.19 13.82 29.51
N TYR A 144 18.54 13.39 30.60
CA TYR A 144 18.32 11.98 30.90
C TYR A 144 17.33 11.33 29.92
N GLU A 145 16.24 12.02 29.57
CA GLU A 145 15.30 11.59 28.52
C GLU A 145 15.97 11.48 27.15
N GLN A 146 16.79 12.47 26.77
CA GLN A 146 17.58 12.43 25.54
C GLN A 146 18.57 11.25 25.52
N LEU A 147 19.33 11.07 26.60
CA LEU A 147 20.28 9.96 26.73
C LEU A 147 19.59 8.60 26.67
N ARG A 148 18.38 8.48 27.25
CA ARG A 148 17.57 7.27 27.17
C ARG A 148 17.16 6.99 25.72
N ALA A 149 16.58 7.97 25.03
CA ALA A 149 16.18 7.84 23.62
C ALA A 149 17.36 7.49 22.70
N ASP A 150 18.55 8.05 22.94
CA ASP A 150 19.75 7.72 22.19
C ASP A 150 20.32 6.33 22.57
N THR A 151 20.12 5.86 23.80
CA THR A 151 20.46 4.49 24.21
C THR A 151 19.54 3.47 23.54
N ASP A 152 18.23 3.75 23.47
CA ASP A 152 17.24 2.92 22.80
C ASP A 152 17.55 2.83 21.29
N ARG A 153 17.84 3.97 20.63
CA ARG A 153 18.31 4.01 19.23
C ARG A 153 19.59 3.21 19.02
N LEU A 154 20.54 3.31 19.93
CA LEU A 154 21.81 2.58 19.85
C LEU A 154 21.58 1.06 20.00
N ALA A 155 20.58 0.63 20.77
CA ALA A 155 20.18 -0.78 20.91
C ALA A 155 19.54 -1.34 19.62
N GLU A 156 18.82 -0.53 18.85
CA GLU A 156 18.27 -0.92 17.54
C GLU A 156 19.30 -0.97 16.40
N LEU A 157 20.45 -0.31 16.53
CA LEU A 157 21.42 -0.23 15.44
C LEU A 157 22.08 -1.58 15.09
N PRO A 158 22.52 -2.42 16.04
CA PRO A 158 23.11 -3.73 15.74
C PRO A 158 22.18 -4.66 14.95
N THR A 159 20.88 -4.69 15.25
CA THR A 159 19.93 -5.53 14.50
C THR A 159 19.77 -4.99 13.09
N LYS A 160 19.51 -3.69 12.93
CA LYS A 160 19.38 -3.04 11.60
C LYS A 160 20.62 -3.22 10.73
N VAL A 161 21.83 -3.22 11.32
CA VAL A 161 23.06 -3.52 10.58
C VAL A 161 23.11 -5.00 10.16
N SER A 162 22.74 -5.93 11.04
CA SER A 162 22.64 -7.35 10.69
C SER A 162 21.61 -7.59 9.58
N ASP A 163 20.44 -6.95 9.65
CA ASP A 163 19.36 -7.09 8.67
C ASP A 163 19.81 -6.60 7.29
N LEU A 164 20.46 -5.42 7.23
CA LEU A 164 21.05 -4.88 6.01
C LEU A 164 22.24 -5.71 5.49
N GLU A 165 23.03 -6.32 6.37
CA GLU A 165 24.10 -7.24 5.97
C GLU A 165 23.55 -8.53 5.37
N THR A 166 22.42 -9.05 5.87
CA THR A 166 21.70 -10.18 5.25
C THR A 166 21.07 -9.78 3.91
N GLU A 167 20.38 -8.64 3.82
CA GLU A 167 19.79 -8.16 2.56
C GLU A 167 20.86 -7.94 1.48
N VAL A 168 22.04 -7.41 1.85
CA VAL A 168 23.17 -7.26 0.93
C VAL A 168 23.78 -8.62 0.53
N GLN A 169 23.73 -9.64 1.39
CA GLN A 169 24.13 -11.00 1.01
C GLN A 169 23.12 -11.65 0.06
N ASP A 170 21.81 -11.51 0.33
CA ASP A 170 20.75 -12.04 -0.53
C ASP A 170 20.74 -11.38 -1.91
N LEU A 171 20.93 -10.05 -1.98
CA LEU A 171 21.10 -9.30 -3.23
C LEU A 171 22.38 -9.69 -3.99
N ARG A 172 23.43 -10.12 -3.29
CA ARG A 172 24.65 -10.65 -3.93
C ARG A 172 24.47 -12.08 -4.42
N ALA A 173 23.78 -12.92 -3.65
CA ALA A 173 23.45 -14.29 -4.04
C ALA A 173 22.57 -14.31 -5.28
N THR A 174 21.46 -13.56 -5.27
CA THR A 174 20.59 -13.41 -6.45
C THR A 174 21.33 -12.82 -7.66
N ALA A 175 22.19 -11.81 -7.48
CA ALA A 175 23.03 -11.30 -8.56
C ALA A 175 24.10 -12.30 -9.06
N GLN A 176 24.49 -13.29 -8.25
CA GLN A 176 25.36 -14.40 -8.65
C GLN A 176 24.57 -15.53 -9.34
N ASP A 177 23.34 -15.83 -8.91
CA ASP A 177 22.46 -16.80 -9.57
C ASP A 177 21.99 -16.28 -10.95
N ASP A 178 21.68 -14.98 -11.06
CA ASP A 178 21.49 -14.30 -12.35
C ASP A 178 22.79 -14.26 -13.19
N SER A 179 23.96 -14.52 -12.58
CA SER A 179 25.22 -14.74 -13.28
C SER A 179 25.41 -16.18 -13.81
N ASP A 180 24.41 -17.06 -13.63
CA ASP A 180 24.23 -18.29 -14.42
C ASP A 180 23.03 -18.24 -15.38
N ALA A 181 22.18 -17.19 -15.32
CA ALA A 181 21.05 -17.02 -16.25
C ALA A 181 21.49 -16.92 -17.72
N THR A 182 20.81 -17.67 -18.59
CA THR A 182 21.18 -18.02 -19.98
C THR A 182 21.33 -16.85 -20.97
N GLU A 183 20.95 -15.63 -20.59
CA GLU A 183 20.88 -14.46 -21.48
C GLU A 183 21.96 -13.40 -21.16
N PRO A 184 23.04 -13.28 -21.97
CA PRO A 184 24.09 -12.28 -21.77
C PRO A 184 23.59 -10.83 -21.87
N SER A 185 22.45 -10.63 -22.51
CA SER A 185 21.78 -9.33 -22.66
C SER A 185 21.34 -8.72 -21.33
N LEU A 186 21.06 -9.53 -20.32
CA LEU A 186 20.64 -9.10 -18.98
C LEU A 186 21.82 -8.68 -18.08
N ARG A 187 23.06 -9.01 -18.46
CA ARG A 187 24.29 -8.71 -17.69
C ARG A 187 25.03 -7.47 -18.18
N LEU A 188 24.36 -6.66 -19.01
CA LEU A 188 24.96 -5.45 -19.56
C LEU A 188 25.07 -4.38 -18.45
N PRO A 189 26.24 -3.72 -18.25
CA PRO A 189 26.33 -2.58 -17.35
C PRO A 189 25.41 -1.44 -17.83
N LEU A 190 24.95 -0.59 -16.91
CA LEU A 190 23.90 0.41 -17.14
C LEU A 190 24.08 1.25 -18.43
N GLY A 191 25.31 1.64 -18.78
CA GLY A 191 25.56 2.37 -20.03
C GLY A 191 25.24 1.55 -21.30
N LYS A 192 25.48 0.24 -21.30
CA LYS A 192 25.17 -0.67 -22.41
C LYS A 192 23.68 -1.05 -22.45
N THR A 193 22.99 -1.19 -21.30
CA THR A 193 21.52 -1.38 -21.32
C THR A 193 20.80 -0.15 -21.84
N LEU A 194 21.23 1.05 -21.46
CA LEU A 194 20.67 2.30 -22.00
C LEU A 194 20.87 2.43 -23.51
N ALA A 195 22.04 2.03 -24.04
CA ALA A 195 22.29 1.97 -25.48
C ALA A 195 21.34 0.96 -26.17
N LEU A 196 21.29 -0.29 -25.68
CA LEU A 196 20.42 -1.32 -26.25
C LEU A 196 18.93 -0.94 -26.18
N VAL A 197 18.48 -0.27 -25.12
CA VAL A 197 17.11 0.27 -25.01
C VAL A 197 16.86 1.40 -26.03
N ALA A 198 17.87 2.24 -26.33
CA ALA A 198 17.75 3.25 -27.38
C ALA A 198 17.65 2.60 -28.77
N ASP A 199 18.49 1.60 -29.06
CA ASP A 199 18.48 0.85 -30.32
C ASP A 199 17.11 0.15 -30.54
N ARG A 200 16.61 -0.59 -29.53
CA ARG A 200 15.29 -1.23 -29.61
C ARG A 200 14.13 -0.23 -29.76
N ARG A 201 14.25 0.99 -29.21
CA ARG A 201 13.26 2.06 -29.44
C ARG A 201 13.32 2.62 -30.85
N ALA A 202 14.50 2.69 -31.46
CA ALA A 202 14.65 3.07 -32.87
C ALA A 202 14.01 1.99 -33.78
N GLU A 203 14.32 0.71 -33.56
CA GLU A 203 13.68 -0.42 -34.26
C GLU A 203 12.16 -0.39 -34.15
N GLN A 204 11.61 -0.14 -32.95
CA GLN A 204 10.16 0.00 -32.73
C GLN A 204 9.56 1.16 -33.55
N GLN A 205 10.20 2.32 -33.58
CA GLN A 205 9.72 3.47 -34.37
C GLN A 205 9.80 3.22 -35.88
N GLU A 206 10.78 2.45 -36.36
CA GLU A 206 10.84 2.05 -37.76
C GLU A 206 9.71 1.08 -38.12
N LEU A 207 9.48 0.05 -37.29
CA LEU A 207 8.37 -0.89 -37.46
C LEU A 207 6.99 -0.22 -37.38
N GLU A 208 6.80 0.79 -36.52
CA GLU A 208 5.58 1.61 -36.47
C GLU A 208 5.36 2.38 -37.78
N ARG A 209 6.41 3.02 -38.33
CA ARG A 209 6.34 3.72 -39.63
C ARG A 209 6.02 2.76 -40.78
N GLU A 210 6.59 1.56 -40.77
CA GLU A 210 6.28 0.52 -41.76
C GLU A 210 4.82 0.03 -41.63
N LEU A 211 4.34 -0.22 -40.41
CA LEU A 211 2.96 -0.59 -40.14
C LEU A 211 1.98 0.47 -40.62
N ASP A 212 2.24 1.76 -40.38
CA ASP A 212 1.38 2.84 -40.85
C ASP A 212 1.44 3.02 -42.38
N ALA A 213 2.61 2.84 -43.00
CA ALA A 213 2.73 2.79 -44.47
C ALA A 213 1.95 1.60 -45.07
N LEU A 214 1.96 0.44 -44.42
CA LEU A 214 1.20 -0.74 -44.83
C LEU A 214 -0.31 -0.56 -44.62
N ARG A 215 -0.74 0.01 -43.48
CA ARG A 215 -2.15 0.40 -43.22
C ARG A 215 -2.65 1.40 -44.26
N ALA A 216 -1.85 2.40 -44.62
CA ALA A 216 -2.18 3.35 -45.67
C ALA A 216 -2.31 2.65 -47.04
N LYS A 217 -1.39 1.76 -47.42
CA LYS A 217 -1.49 0.96 -48.66
C LYS A 217 -2.73 0.06 -48.66
N ALA A 218 -3.00 -0.64 -47.56
CA ALA A 218 -4.18 -1.50 -47.41
C ALA A 218 -5.49 -0.71 -47.56
N SER A 219 -5.61 0.45 -46.89
CA SER A 219 -6.81 1.30 -46.98
C SER A 219 -7.04 1.92 -48.37
N ARG A 220 -5.97 2.10 -49.18
CA ARG A 220 -6.09 2.46 -50.60
C ARG A 220 -6.58 1.27 -51.42
N LYS A 221 -6.00 0.09 -51.20
CA LYS A 221 -6.39 -1.14 -51.92
C LYS A 221 -7.81 -1.61 -51.61
N THR A 222 -8.31 -1.42 -50.39
CA THR A 222 -9.74 -1.67 -50.09
C THR A 222 -10.64 -0.69 -50.84
N LYS A 223 -10.34 0.62 -50.84
CA LYS A 223 -11.09 1.62 -51.62
C LYS A 223 -11.07 1.35 -53.13
N GLU A 224 -9.93 0.91 -53.67
CA GLU A 224 -9.81 0.47 -55.07
C GLU A 224 -10.69 -0.77 -55.34
N ALA A 225 -10.65 -1.77 -54.45
CA ALA A 225 -11.47 -2.98 -54.58
C ALA A 225 -12.98 -2.68 -54.46
N ASP A 226 -13.38 -1.79 -53.56
CA ASP A 226 -14.78 -1.39 -53.38
C ASP A 226 -15.28 -0.54 -54.56
N ARG A 227 -14.42 0.30 -55.14
CA ARG A 227 -14.70 0.98 -56.42
C ARG A 227 -14.89 -0.03 -57.55
N LEU A 228 -13.98 -0.99 -57.71
CA LEU A 228 -14.09 -2.02 -58.75
C LEU A 228 -15.33 -2.90 -58.56
N ARG A 229 -15.70 -3.23 -57.31
CA ARG A 229 -16.99 -3.89 -56.99
C ARG A 229 -18.19 -3.04 -57.43
N ALA A 230 -18.18 -1.74 -57.15
CA ALA A 230 -19.24 -0.82 -57.58
C ALA A 230 -19.32 -0.66 -59.10
N GLU A 231 -18.18 -0.76 -59.82
CA GLU A 231 -18.12 -0.78 -61.29
C GLU A 231 -18.57 -2.13 -61.88
N LEU A 232 -18.35 -3.26 -61.19
CA LEU A 232 -18.80 -4.59 -61.59
C LEU A 232 -20.31 -4.81 -61.40
N GLN A 233 -20.89 -4.34 -60.31
CA GLN A 233 -22.34 -4.50 -60.02
C GLN A 233 -23.28 -4.13 -61.19
N PRO A 234 -23.15 -2.97 -61.88
CA PRO A 234 -23.99 -2.67 -63.04
C PRO A 234 -23.66 -3.52 -64.28
N LEU A 235 -22.45 -4.07 -64.41
CA LEU A 235 -22.09 -5.00 -65.48
C LEU A 235 -22.70 -6.39 -65.23
N GLU A 236 -22.66 -6.86 -63.98
CA GLU A 236 -23.35 -8.08 -63.53
C GLU A 236 -24.87 -7.95 -63.71
N ALA A 237 -25.46 -6.81 -63.33
CA ALA A 237 -26.88 -6.53 -63.56
C ALA A 237 -27.24 -6.50 -65.05
N ARG A 238 -26.39 -5.92 -65.91
CA ARG A 238 -26.57 -5.95 -67.37
C ARG A 238 -26.48 -7.38 -67.91
N LEU A 239 -25.53 -8.18 -67.46
CA LEU A 239 -25.39 -9.59 -67.84
C LEU A 239 -26.59 -10.42 -67.36
N GLN A 240 -27.09 -10.18 -66.15
CA GLN A 240 -28.34 -10.80 -65.68
C GLN A 240 -29.54 -10.38 -66.53
N SER A 241 -29.66 -9.10 -66.89
CA SER A 241 -30.76 -8.64 -67.76
C SER A 241 -30.67 -9.21 -69.18
N SER A 242 -29.47 -9.34 -69.76
CA SER A 242 -29.29 -9.87 -71.11
C SER A 242 -29.48 -11.38 -71.16
N THR A 243 -29.01 -12.12 -70.13
CA THR A 243 -29.28 -13.56 -70.01
C THR A 243 -30.74 -13.85 -69.67
N ALA A 244 -31.41 -13.01 -68.88
CA ALA A 244 -32.86 -13.09 -68.67
C ALA A 244 -33.63 -12.82 -69.97
N ALA A 245 -33.29 -11.76 -70.71
CA ALA A 245 -33.89 -11.44 -72.01
C ALA A 245 -33.64 -12.55 -73.05
N ALA A 246 -32.45 -13.15 -73.08
CA ALA A 246 -32.14 -14.29 -73.94
C ALA A 246 -32.97 -15.53 -73.57
N ARG A 247 -33.09 -15.85 -72.26
CA ARG A 247 -33.95 -16.95 -71.77
C ARG A 247 -35.44 -16.69 -72.01
N GLU A 248 -35.87 -15.43 -72.00
CA GLU A 248 -37.26 -15.06 -72.31
C GLU A 248 -37.53 -15.10 -73.82
N ALA A 249 -36.58 -14.66 -74.65
CA ALA A 249 -36.64 -14.81 -76.11
C ALA A 249 -36.60 -16.28 -76.53
N GLN A 250 -35.80 -17.11 -75.86
CA GLN A 250 -35.81 -18.57 -76.06
C GLN A 250 -37.16 -19.16 -75.65
N ARG A 251 -37.70 -18.83 -74.47
CA ARG A 251 -39.06 -19.25 -74.07
C ARG A 251 -40.16 -18.76 -75.02
N ARG A 252 -40.04 -17.55 -75.60
CA ARG A 252 -40.96 -17.07 -76.65
C ARG A 252 -40.84 -17.88 -77.94
N LYS A 253 -39.63 -18.27 -78.36
CA LYS A 253 -39.41 -19.17 -79.50
C LYS A 253 -39.96 -20.57 -79.23
N GLU A 254 -39.70 -21.13 -78.06
CA GLU A 254 -40.20 -22.44 -77.64
C GLU A 254 -41.73 -22.45 -77.51
N ALA A 255 -42.36 -21.38 -77.01
CA ALA A 255 -43.81 -21.23 -77.01
C ALA A 255 -44.40 -21.10 -78.43
N ALA A 256 -43.73 -20.35 -79.32
CA ALA A 256 -44.16 -20.21 -80.71
C ALA A 256 -44.01 -21.50 -81.54
N LEU A 257 -42.97 -22.30 -81.27
CA LEU A 257 -42.71 -23.59 -81.94
C LEU A 257 -43.50 -24.74 -81.31
N GLY A 258 -43.70 -24.73 -79.99
CA GLY A 258 -44.45 -25.73 -79.23
C GLY A 258 -45.93 -25.77 -79.62
N GLY A 259 -46.53 -24.64 -80.00
CA GLY A 259 -47.89 -24.61 -80.54
C GLY A 259 -48.06 -25.47 -81.81
N VAL A 260 -47.05 -25.48 -82.69
CA VAL A 260 -47.07 -26.27 -83.94
C VAL A 260 -46.75 -27.75 -83.66
N ALA A 261 -45.82 -28.03 -82.75
CA ALA A 261 -45.48 -29.40 -82.37
C ALA A 261 -46.65 -30.13 -81.67
N ASP A 262 -47.34 -29.48 -80.73
CA ASP A 262 -48.50 -30.05 -80.04
C ASP A 262 -49.71 -30.26 -80.97
N GLU A 263 -49.82 -29.47 -82.04
CA GLU A 263 -50.87 -29.60 -83.05
C GLU A 263 -50.56 -30.73 -84.05
N LEU A 264 -49.28 -30.92 -84.40
CA LEU A 264 -48.79 -32.08 -85.14
C LEU A 264 -48.89 -33.37 -84.33
N GLU A 265 -48.58 -33.37 -83.03
CA GLU A 265 -48.78 -34.53 -82.15
C GLU A 265 -50.26 -34.88 -81.99
N ARG A 266 -51.14 -33.89 -81.80
CA ARG A 266 -52.59 -34.12 -81.77
C ARG A 266 -53.09 -34.75 -83.07
N ARG A 267 -52.63 -34.26 -84.23
CA ARG A 267 -52.88 -34.91 -85.53
C ARG A 267 -52.31 -36.33 -85.60
N ALA A 268 -51.07 -36.56 -85.20
CA ALA A 268 -50.45 -37.88 -85.26
C ALA A 268 -51.13 -38.91 -84.34
N ARG A 269 -51.61 -38.50 -83.16
CA ARG A 269 -52.43 -39.34 -82.27
C ARG A 269 -53.79 -39.65 -82.90
N TRP A 270 -54.43 -38.69 -83.55
CA TRP A 270 -55.68 -38.92 -84.28
C TRP A 270 -55.48 -39.87 -85.48
N TRP A 271 -54.43 -39.68 -86.28
CA TRP A 271 -54.09 -40.59 -87.38
C TRP A 271 -53.80 -42.01 -86.90
N ARG A 272 -53.02 -42.19 -85.81
CA ARG A 272 -52.79 -43.52 -85.21
C ARG A 272 -54.07 -44.14 -84.64
N ALA A 273 -54.99 -43.33 -84.10
CA ALA A 273 -56.29 -43.83 -83.66
C ALA A 273 -57.12 -44.35 -84.86
N CYS A 274 -57.21 -43.57 -85.94
CA CYS A 274 -57.84 -44.00 -87.18
C CYS A 274 -57.16 -45.24 -87.80
N GLU A 275 -55.84 -45.30 -87.80
CA GLU A 275 -55.05 -46.46 -88.25
C GLU A 275 -55.33 -47.70 -87.39
N SER A 276 -55.38 -47.57 -86.05
CA SER A 276 -55.69 -48.69 -85.16
C SER A 276 -57.12 -49.22 -85.34
N ILE A 277 -58.08 -48.34 -85.63
CA ILE A 277 -59.47 -48.72 -85.96
C ILE A 277 -59.53 -49.41 -87.33
N LEU A 278 -58.76 -48.95 -88.32
CA LEU A 278 -58.65 -49.59 -89.64
C LEU A 278 -57.96 -50.97 -89.56
N MET A 279 -56.90 -51.11 -88.75
CA MET A 279 -56.27 -52.41 -88.49
C MET A 279 -57.20 -53.37 -87.74
N GLN A 280 -58.00 -52.88 -86.78
CA GLN A 280 -59.01 -53.72 -86.11
C GLN A 280 -60.16 -54.15 -87.04
N ALA A 281 -60.47 -53.36 -88.09
CA ALA A 281 -61.46 -53.72 -89.11
C ALA A 281 -60.92 -54.71 -90.15
N LEU A 282 -59.63 -54.67 -90.48
CA LEU A 282 -58.95 -55.61 -91.37
C LEU A 282 -58.16 -56.67 -90.59
N LYS A 283 -58.88 -57.67 -90.07
CA LYS A 283 -58.28 -58.86 -89.43
C LYS A 283 -57.25 -59.55 -90.34
N VAL A 284 -55.98 -59.43 -90.00
CA VAL A 284 -54.90 -60.29 -90.49
C VAL A 284 -54.02 -60.69 -89.30
N GLU A 285 -53.94 -62.00 -89.06
CA GLU A 285 -53.05 -62.62 -88.09
C GLU A 285 -51.68 -62.87 -88.74
N THR A 286 -50.59 -62.57 -88.02
CA THR A 286 -49.32 -63.33 -88.12
C THR A 286 -48.53 -63.17 -86.81
N ASP A 287 -48.45 -64.25 -86.03
CA ASP A 287 -47.40 -64.44 -85.01
C ASP A 287 -46.06 -64.76 -85.69
N GLY A 288 -44.93 -64.61 -84.99
CA GLY A 288 -43.63 -65.07 -85.51
C GLY A 288 -42.36 -64.45 -84.88
N ASP A 289 -42.05 -64.87 -83.66
CA ASP A 289 -40.73 -65.18 -83.08
C ASP A 289 -39.39 -64.58 -83.58
N GLU A 290 -38.62 -64.15 -82.55
CA GLU A 290 -37.19 -64.44 -82.30
C GLU A 290 -35.99 -63.74 -83.02
N VAL A 291 -35.12 -63.21 -82.13
CA VAL A 291 -33.63 -63.32 -82.08
C VAL A 291 -32.73 -62.39 -82.93
N GLY A 292 -31.72 -61.84 -82.24
CA GLY A 292 -30.55 -61.10 -82.77
C GLY A 292 -30.51 -59.64 -82.31
N GLY A 293 -29.41 -59.04 -81.83
CA GLY A 293 -28.01 -59.47 -81.76
C GLY A 293 -27.07 -58.33 -82.19
N THR A 294 -25.85 -58.25 -81.64
CA THR A 294 -24.76 -57.26 -81.93
C THR A 294 -25.00 -55.82 -81.39
N GLU A 295 -24.19 -55.29 -80.44
CA GLU A 295 -22.77 -54.82 -80.46
C GLU A 295 -22.57 -53.40 -81.03
N GLY A 296 -21.90 -52.48 -80.30
CA GLY A 296 -21.72 -51.09 -80.79
C GLY A 296 -20.98 -50.03 -79.96
N ARG A 297 -19.92 -50.37 -79.20
CA ARG A 297 -18.83 -49.52 -78.64
C ARG A 297 -18.92 -47.96 -78.64
N ARG A 298 -18.65 -47.37 -77.45
CA ARG A 298 -17.88 -46.11 -77.14
C ARG A 298 -18.42 -44.79 -77.78
N TRP A 299 -18.49 -43.63 -77.13
CA TRP A 299 -17.70 -42.97 -76.07
C TRP A 299 -18.63 -41.93 -75.36
N ALA A 300 -18.34 -41.34 -74.19
CA ALA A 300 -17.49 -41.68 -73.03
C ALA A 300 -17.81 -40.67 -71.90
N THR A 301 -17.47 -40.98 -70.65
CA THR A 301 -17.48 -40.03 -69.52
C THR A 301 -16.23 -40.20 -68.66
N MET A 302 -15.59 -39.07 -68.38
CA MET A 302 -14.35 -38.96 -67.64
C MET A 302 -14.65 -38.72 -66.15
N GLU A 303 -13.71 -39.09 -65.29
CA GLU A 303 -13.46 -38.42 -64.01
C GLU A 303 -14.46 -38.64 -62.86
N SER A 304 -14.28 -39.75 -62.14
CA SER A 304 -14.53 -39.77 -60.69
C SER A 304 -13.43 -40.58 -59.99
N ARG A 305 -12.58 -39.88 -59.24
CA ARG A 305 -11.47 -40.50 -58.48
C ARG A 305 -11.08 -39.57 -57.33
N GLY A 306 -10.95 -40.13 -56.12
CA GLY A 306 -10.33 -39.42 -55.00
C GLY A 306 -11.23 -39.18 -53.79
N GLY A 307 -11.74 -40.25 -53.18
CA GLY A 307 -12.06 -40.18 -51.75
C GLY A 307 -10.77 -40.00 -50.95
N ARG A 308 -10.71 -38.97 -50.10
CA ARG A 308 -9.76 -38.88 -48.98
C ARG A 308 -10.42 -38.11 -47.84
N ASN A 309 -10.59 -38.78 -46.70
CA ASN A 309 -10.98 -38.11 -45.46
C ASN A 309 -9.92 -37.08 -45.09
N GLY A 310 -10.35 -35.84 -44.85
CA GLY A 310 -9.52 -34.73 -44.39
C GLY A 310 -10.22 -34.02 -43.25
N LEU A 311 -9.85 -34.41 -42.03
CA LEU A 311 -10.31 -33.81 -40.78
C LEU A 311 -9.76 -32.37 -40.66
N ILE A 312 -10.61 -31.34 -40.73
CA ILE A 312 -10.29 -29.98 -40.26
C ILE A 312 -11.53 -29.44 -39.52
N GLU A 313 -11.33 -29.05 -38.26
CA GLU A 313 -12.36 -28.48 -37.41
C GLU A 313 -12.63 -27.02 -37.77
N SER A 314 -13.90 -26.68 -37.96
CA SER A 314 -14.35 -25.30 -38.15
C SER A 314 -14.56 -24.61 -36.79
N SER A 315 -13.51 -24.02 -36.22
CA SER A 315 -13.64 -23.09 -35.08
C SER A 315 -13.84 -21.66 -35.57
N THR A 316 -15.10 -21.24 -35.70
CA THR A 316 -15.47 -19.85 -35.96
C THR A 316 -15.26 -18.98 -34.72
N SER A 317 -14.19 -18.19 -34.70
CA SER A 317 -13.97 -17.20 -33.65
C SER A 317 -14.91 -15.99 -33.82
N ASN A 318 -15.91 -15.86 -32.95
CA ASN A 318 -16.80 -14.70 -32.92
C ASN A 318 -17.08 -14.16 -31.51
N LYS A 319 -16.12 -13.39 -31.00
CA LYS A 319 -16.32 -12.04 -30.44
C LYS A 319 -17.62 -11.77 -29.64
N LYS A 320 -17.54 -11.98 -28.33
CA LYS A 320 -18.24 -11.28 -27.23
C LYS A 320 -17.39 -11.50 -25.97
N ARG A 321 -17.30 -10.65 -24.96
CA ARG A 321 -17.59 -9.24 -24.64
C ARG A 321 -17.46 -9.17 -23.11
N ASP A 322 -17.13 -8.00 -22.57
CA ASP A 322 -17.49 -7.55 -21.20
C ASP A 322 -16.86 -8.27 -19.98
N ARG A 323 -15.84 -7.61 -19.40
CA ARG A 323 -15.59 -7.32 -17.96
C ARG A 323 -14.28 -6.52 -17.88
N GLU A 324 -14.29 -5.25 -17.48
CA GLU A 324 -14.48 -4.75 -16.11
C GLU A 324 -13.44 -5.31 -15.14
N GLU A 325 -12.27 -4.65 -15.08
CA GLU A 325 -11.53 -4.49 -13.83
C GLU A 325 -11.23 -3.00 -13.63
N GLU A 326 -11.73 -2.47 -12.51
CA GLU A 326 -11.50 -1.11 -12.06
C GLU A 326 -10.11 -1.01 -11.41
N LEU A 327 -9.34 0.04 -11.72
CA LEU A 327 -8.22 0.46 -10.89
C LEU A 327 -8.45 1.91 -10.43
N PRO A 328 -8.61 2.16 -9.12
CA PRO A 328 -9.02 3.47 -8.62
C PRO A 328 -7.87 4.49 -8.68
N SER A 329 -8.10 5.58 -9.42
CA SER A 329 -7.25 6.76 -9.41
C SER A 329 -7.40 7.54 -8.09
N SER A 330 -6.57 7.23 -7.09
CA SER A 330 -6.53 7.98 -5.83
C SER A 330 -5.52 9.14 -5.88
N ASN A 331 -6.02 10.33 -6.24
CA ASN A 331 -5.29 11.59 -6.10
C ASN A 331 -5.10 11.95 -4.62
N ILE A 332 -3.90 11.75 -4.07
CA ILE A 332 -3.50 12.37 -2.79
C ILE A 332 -2.13 13.04 -2.95
N ASN A 333 -2.12 14.23 -3.54
CA ASN A 333 -1.05 15.22 -3.35
C ASN A 333 -1.52 16.63 -3.75
N LYS A 334 -2.15 17.34 -2.81
CA LYS A 334 -2.38 18.81 -2.85
C LYS A 334 -2.94 19.33 -1.52
N ARG A 335 -2.07 19.51 -0.51
CA ARG A 335 -2.36 20.39 0.64
C ARG A 335 -1.10 20.97 1.27
N ILE A 336 -0.39 21.81 0.51
CA ILE A 336 0.52 22.83 1.03
C ILE A 336 0.10 24.16 0.40
N MET A 337 -0.28 25.11 1.26
CA MET A 337 -0.51 26.56 1.09
C MET A 337 -1.73 27.00 1.93
N LEU A 338 -1.62 28.17 2.56
CA LEU A 338 -2.65 28.90 3.34
C LEU A 338 -2.95 28.41 4.77
N SER A 339 -2.01 28.67 5.69
CA SER A 339 -2.19 29.59 6.84
C SER A 339 -0.85 29.82 7.53
#